data_AF-A0A935IJJ8-F1
#
_entry.id   AF-A0A935IJJ8-F1
#
_cell.length_a   1.000
_cell.length_b   1.000
_cell.length_c   1.000
_cell.angle_alpha   90.00
_cell.angle_beta   90.00
_cell.angle_gamma   90.00
#
_symmetry.space_group_name_H-M   'P 1'
#
loop_
_entity.id
_entity.type
_entity.pdbx_description
1 polymer ?
#
loop_
_entity_poly.entity_id
_entity_poly.type
_entity_poly.pdbx_seq_one_letter_code
_entity_poly.pdbx_strand_id
1 'polypeptide(L)'
;MLAGGALAGAVAAAFGADFPGQAIVASVSAVALLVGVRPWVKRRFNVKTERPTVGIAGNVGRTATVLETVTLAGGRINLSGETWSARSQGGDAILPGDKVEVIAIDGATAVVAPVTLPPQPLP
;
A
#
# COMPACT_ATOMS: atom_id res chain seq x y z
N MET A 1 10.98 23.01 -8.00
CA MET A 1 11.62 22.80 -9.33
C MET A 1 11.70 24.07 -10.19
N LEU A 2 11.41 25.27 -9.67
CA LEU A 2 11.52 26.51 -10.46
C LEU A 2 12.96 27.07 -10.50
N ALA A 3 13.71 26.97 -9.39
CA ALA A 3 15.06 27.52 -9.30
C ALA A 3 16.09 26.82 -10.21
N GLY A 4 16.00 25.49 -10.38
CA GLY A 4 16.91 24.73 -11.25
C GLY A 4 16.68 24.97 -12.74
N GLY A 5 15.41 25.10 -13.15
CA GLY A 5 15.04 25.46 -14.53
C GLY A 5 15.42 26.91 -14.87
N ALA A 6 15.26 27.83 -13.91
CA ALA A 6 15.65 29.22 -14.08
C ALA A 6 17.18 29.40 -14.24
N LEU A 7 17.98 28.63 -13.49
CA LEU A 7 19.45 28.68 -13.59
C LEU A 7 19.93 28.16 -14.96
N ALA A 8 19.33 27.07 -15.45
CA ALA A 8 19.64 26.52 -16.77
C ALA A 8 19.21 27.46 -17.91
N GLY A 9 18.03 28.09 -17.79
CA GLY A 9 17.55 29.10 -18.74
C GLY A 9 18.41 30.36 -18.76
N ALA A 10 18.89 30.82 -17.60
CA ALA A 10 19.79 31.97 -17.49
C ALA A 10 21.16 31.71 -18.16
N VAL A 11 21.71 30.49 -18.00
CA VAL A 11 22.94 30.08 -18.68
C VAL A 11 22.71 29.98 -20.19
N ALA A 12 21.59 29.42 -20.64
CA ALA A 12 21.27 29.34 -22.07
C ALA A 12 21.06 30.72 -22.72
N ALA A 13 20.43 31.66 -22.01
CA ALA A 13 20.21 33.03 -22.48
C ALA A 13 21.49 33.87 -22.55
N ALA A 14 22.49 33.58 -21.72
CA ALA A 14 23.76 34.31 -21.67
C ALA A 14 24.70 34.08 -22.87
N PHE A 15 24.48 33.02 -23.66
CA PHE A 15 25.43 32.61 -24.72
C PHE A 15 25.01 32.92 -26.16
N GLY A 16 23.85 33.54 -26.41
CA GLY A 16 23.53 34.19 -27.70
C GLY A 16 23.81 33.35 -28.96
N ALA A 17 23.49 32.05 -28.96
CA ALA A 17 23.92 31.10 -29.99
C ALA A 17 22.91 30.90 -31.13
N ASP A 18 23.43 30.79 -32.36
CA ASP A 18 22.72 30.47 -33.60
C ASP A 18 21.96 29.12 -33.52
N PHE A 19 20.97 28.92 -34.41
CA PHE A 19 20.01 27.80 -34.42
C PHE A 19 20.62 26.38 -34.21
N PRO A 20 21.77 26.00 -34.81
CA PRO A 20 22.40 24.71 -34.53
C PRO A 20 22.97 24.60 -33.10
N GLY A 21 23.45 25.70 -32.53
CA GLY A 21 23.90 25.77 -31.14
C GLY A 21 22.74 25.56 -30.16
N GLN A 22 21.56 26.11 -30.48
CA GLN A 22 20.34 25.90 -29.69
C GLN A 22 19.91 24.43 -29.66
N ALA A 23 20.00 23.73 -30.80
CA ALA A 23 19.65 22.30 -30.89
C ALA A 23 20.57 21.41 -30.04
N ILE A 24 21.88 21.71 -30.01
CA ILE A 24 22.85 20.99 -29.18
C ILE A 24 22.57 21.25 -27.69
N VAL A 25 22.37 22.51 -27.30
CA VAL A 25 22.07 22.87 -25.90
C VAL A 25 20.75 22.24 -25.43
N ALA A 26 19.72 22.21 -26.28
CA ALA A 26 18.45 21.57 -25.99
C ALA A 26 18.61 20.05 -25.82
N SER A 27 19.40 19.40 -26.68
CA SER A 27 19.67 17.96 -26.60
C SER A 27 20.43 17.60 -25.33
N VAL A 28 21.48 18.36 -24.97
CA VAL A 28 22.24 18.16 -23.73
C VAL A 28 21.38 18.40 -22.50
N SER A 29 20.53 19.43 -22.51
CA SER A 29 19.60 19.72 -21.41
C SER A 29 18.55 18.62 -21.23
N ALA A 30 17.98 18.10 -22.32
CA ALA A 30 17.04 16.99 -22.28
C ALA A 30 17.68 15.71 -21.73
N VAL A 31 18.91 15.38 -22.14
CA VAL A 31 19.67 14.24 -21.62
C VAL A 31 20.02 14.44 -20.14
N ALA A 32 20.46 15.63 -19.73
CA ALA A 32 20.75 15.93 -18.34
C ALA A 32 19.50 15.80 -17.46
N LEU A 33 18.34 16.25 -17.94
CA LEU A 33 17.06 16.06 -17.26
C LEU A 33 16.70 14.58 -17.18
N LEU A 34 16.81 13.80 -18.26
CA LEU A 34 16.50 12.37 -18.26
C LEU A 34 17.43 11.54 -17.33
N VAL A 35 18.74 11.82 -17.36
CA VAL A 35 19.74 11.16 -16.52
C VAL A 35 19.60 11.58 -15.06
N GLY A 36 19.29 12.85 -14.79
CA GLY A 36 19.04 13.37 -13.43
C GLY A 36 17.70 12.91 -12.83
N VAL A 37 16.69 12.69 -13.66
CA VAL A 37 15.37 12.19 -13.25
C VAL A 37 15.44 10.72 -12.84
N ARG A 38 16.27 9.89 -13.48
CA ARG A 38 16.41 8.45 -13.14
C ARG A 38 16.70 8.16 -11.66
N PRO A 39 17.72 8.73 -11.00
CA PRO A 39 17.97 8.50 -9.57
C PRO A 39 16.89 9.12 -8.68
N TRP A 40 16.21 10.18 -9.14
CA TRP A 40 15.13 10.83 -8.39
C TRP A 40 13.83 10.02 -8.44
N VAL A 41 13.48 9.47 -9.62
CA VAL A 41 12.37 8.52 -9.82
C VAL A 41 12.66 7.23 -9.07
N LYS A 42 13.84 6.62 -9.21
CA LYS A 42 14.18 5.43 -8.41
C LYS A 42 14.14 5.72 -6.91
N ARG A 43 14.65 6.85 -6.42
CA ARG A 43 14.58 7.20 -4.99
C ARG A 43 13.17 7.51 -4.52
N ARG A 44 12.32 8.13 -5.34
CA ARG A 44 10.93 8.49 -5.00
C ARG A 44 9.97 7.30 -5.13
N PHE A 45 10.19 6.40 -6.09
CA PHE A 45 9.45 5.15 -6.23
C PHE A 45 10.00 4.00 -5.36
N ASN A 46 11.22 4.12 -4.81
CA ASN A 46 11.65 3.31 -3.65
C ASN A 46 11.14 3.86 -2.32
N VAL A 47 10.43 4.99 -2.29
CA VAL A 47 9.60 5.32 -1.13
C VAL A 47 8.32 4.50 -1.25
N LYS A 48 8.36 3.31 -0.67
CA LYS A 48 7.21 2.47 -0.34
C LYS A 48 6.43 1.89 -1.53
N THR A 49 7.01 0.89 -2.18
CA THR A 49 6.27 -0.37 -2.38
C THR A 49 6.41 -1.25 -1.14
N GLU A 50 6.37 -0.64 0.04
CA GLU A 50 5.63 -1.26 1.12
C GLU A 50 4.19 -1.17 0.65
N ARG A 51 3.68 -2.27 0.07
CA ARG A 51 2.24 -2.59 0.20
C ARG A 51 1.82 -2.10 1.58
N PRO A 52 0.69 -1.40 1.76
CA PRO A 52 0.34 -0.85 3.06
C PRO A 52 0.31 -1.95 4.15
N THR A 53 1.46 -2.19 4.79
CA THR A 53 1.68 -3.05 5.96
C THR A 53 1.19 -2.31 7.22
N VAL A 54 0.68 -1.09 7.05
CA VAL A 54 0.08 -0.28 8.11
C VAL A 54 -1.20 -0.93 8.67
N GLY A 55 -1.79 -1.92 7.99
CA GLY A 55 -2.94 -2.69 8.49
C GLY A 55 -2.66 -4.15 8.90
N ILE A 56 -1.47 -4.71 8.60
CA ILE A 56 -1.25 -6.16 8.73
C ILE A 56 -0.92 -6.57 10.17
N ALA A 57 -0.18 -5.73 10.91
CA ALA A 57 0.22 -6.03 12.29
C ALA A 57 -0.74 -5.48 13.36
N GLY A 58 -1.49 -4.42 13.06
CA GLY A 58 -2.39 -3.76 14.04
C GLY A 58 -3.80 -4.35 14.16
N ASN A 59 -4.11 -5.31 13.28
CA ASN A 59 -5.43 -5.94 13.17
C ASN A 59 -5.46 -7.37 13.74
N VAL A 60 -4.29 -7.95 14.03
CA VAL A 60 -4.20 -9.24 14.74
C VAL A 60 -4.62 -9.01 16.20
N GLY A 61 -5.46 -9.90 16.72
CA GLY A 61 -6.09 -9.79 18.04
C GLY A 61 -7.35 -8.92 18.08
N ARG A 62 -7.78 -8.35 16.94
CA ARG A 62 -9.05 -7.61 16.89
C ARG A 62 -10.23 -8.55 16.64
N THR A 63 -11.35 -8.22 17.26
CA THR A 63 -12.63 -8.83 16.95
C THR A 63 -13.21 -8.24 15.66
N ALA A 64 -13.77 -9.10 14.83
CA ALA A 64 -14.48 -8.76 13.62
C ALA A 64 -15.84 -9.45 13.61
N THR A 65 -16.78 -8.91 12.83
CA THR A 65 -18.12 -9.51 12.66
C THR A 65 -18.18 -10.17 11.31
N VAL A 66 -18.68 -11.40 11.24
CA VAL A 66 -18.85 -12.09 9.95
C VAL A 66 -19.97 -11.45 9.16
N LEU A 67 -19.70 -11.09 7.90
CA LEU A 67 -20.68 -10.55 6.96
C LEU A 67 -21.18 -11.62 5.99
N GLU A 68 -20.27 -12.50 5.57
CA GLU A 68 -20.53 -13.61 4.66
C GLU A 68 -19.88 -14.86 5.25
N THR A 69 -20.56 -16.00 5.20
CA THR A 69 -20.12 -17.25 5.82
C THR A 69 -18.65 -17.51 5.57
N VAL A 70 -17.86 -17.60 6.64
CA VAL A 70 -16.41 -17.80 6.56
C VAL A 70 -16.11 -19.28 6.70
N THR A 71 -15.50 -19.85 5.66
CA THR A 71 -15.07 -21.25 5.60
C THR A 71 -13.56 -21.33 5.35
N LEU A 72 -13.04 -22.55 5.15
CA LEU A 72 -11.67 -22.75 4.66
C LEU A 72 -11.46 -22.17 3.24
N ALA A 73 -12.50 -22.15 2.41
CA ALA A 73 -12.44 -21.63 1.05
C ALA A 73 -12.42 -20.09 1.01
N GLY A 74 -12.91 -19.45 2.07
CA GLY A 74 -12.98 -18.00 2.21
C GLY A 74 -14.31 -17.52 2.77
N GLY A 75 -14.47 -16.20 2.82
CA GLY A 75 -15.64 -15.46 3.30
C GLY A 75 -15.29 -13.98 3.51
N ARG A 76 -16.19 -13.23 4.14
CA ARG A 76 -16.00 -11.80 4.41
C ARG A 76 -16.37 -11.43 5.84
N ILE A 77 -15.57 -10.54 6.41
CA ILE A 77 -15.78 -9.99 7.75
C ILE A 77 -15.78 -8.47 7.71
N ASN A 78 -16.46 -7.84 8.65
CA ASN A 78 -16.29 -6.44 8.97
C ASN A 78 -15.23 -6.31 10.05
N LEU A 79 -14.12 -5.67 9.72
CA LEU A 79 -13.01 -5.40 10.62
C LEU A 79 -12.83 -3.90 10.72
N SER A 80 -13.11 -3.33 11.90
CA SER A 80 -13.00 -1.89 12.16
C SER A 80 -13.77 -0.99 11.16
N GLY A 81 -14.90 -1.45 10.63
CA GLY A 81 -15.73 -0.69 9.68
C GLY A 81 -15.43 -0.97 8.20
N GLU A 82 -14.38 -1.74 7.90
CA GLU A 82 -14.01 -2.14 6.55
C GLU A 82 -14.37 -3.60 6.26
N THR A 83 -14.75 -3.90 5.02
CA THR A 83 -14.99 -5.28 4.57
C THR A 83 -13.67 -5.93 4.16
N TRP A 84 -13.29 -6.99 4.89
CA TRP A 84 -12.07 -7.75 4.68
C TRP A 84 -12.39 -9.18 4.22
N SER A 85 -11.56 -9.74 3.34
CA SER A 85 -11.58 -11.17 3.02
C SER A 85 -11.11 -11.96 4.23
N ALA A 86 -11.77 -13.08 4.54
CA ALA A 86 -11.41 -13.89 5.68
C ALA A 86 -11.46 -15.39 5.37
N ARG A 87 -10.71 -16.18 6.15
CA ARG A 87 -10.78 -17.64 6.14
C ARG A 87 -10.78 -18.19 7.56
N SER A 88 -11.55 -19.26 7.78
CA SER A 88 -11.59 -19.96 9.07
C SER A 88 -10.28 -20.73 9.26
N GLN A 89 -9.71 -20.73 10.47
CA GLN A 89 -8.63 -21.64 10.83
C GLN A 89 -9.14 -23.07 11.13
N GLY A 90 -10.38 -23.17 11.60
CA GLY A 90 -10.89 -24.33 12.34
C GLY A 90 -11.81 -25.27 11.57
N GLY A 91 -11.82 -25.26 10.23
CA GLY A 91 -12.66 -26.15 9.41
C GLY A 91 -14.16 -25.87 9.46
N ASP A 92 -14.66 -25.40 10.60
CA ASP A 92 -16.05 -25.03 10.83
C ASP A 92 -16.41 -23.76 10.07
N ALA A 93 -17.61 -23.79 9.49
CA ALA A 93 -18.20 -22.65 8.82
C ALA A 93 -18.74 -21.67 9.89
N ILE A 94 -18.27 -20.44 9.86
CA ILE A 94 -18.71 -19.38 10.77
C ILE A 94 -19.79 -18.57 10.05
N LEU A 95 -20.94 -18.40 10.68
CA LEU A 95 -22.13 -17.82 10.06
C LEU A 95 -22.10 -16.28 10.12
N PRO A 96 -22.77 -15.59 9.19
CA PRO A 96 -22.96 -14.14 9.27
C PRO A 96 -23.57 -13.71 10.61
N GLY A 97 -23.00 -12.66 11.19
CA GLY A 97 -23.39 -12.14 12.51
C GLY A 97 -22.53 -12.66 13.67
N ASP A 98 -21.78 -13.75 13.48
CA ASP A 98 -20.88 -14.25 14.51
C ASP A 98 -19.68 -13.32 14.72
N LYS A 99 -19.17 -13.31 15.96
CA LYS A 99 -17.94 -12.60 16.31
C LYS A 99 -16.75 -13.54 16.22
N VAL A 100 -15.73 -13.08 15.50
CA VAL A 100 -14.49 -13.82 15.29
C VAL A 100 -13.29 -12.98 15.68
N GLU A 101 -12.21 -13.61 16.08
CA GLU A 101 -10.95 -12.94 16.35
C GLU A 101 -9.97 -13.18 15.20
N VAL A 102 -9.32 -12.12 14.75
CA VAL A 102 -8.27 -12.19 13.73
C VAL A 102 -6.99 -12.69 14.39
N ILE A 103 -6.62 -13.93 14.11
CA ILE A 103 -5.40 -14.55 14.68
C ILE A 103 -4.16 -14.33 13.82
N ALA A 104 -4.34 -14.08 12.52
CA ALA A 104 -3.27 -13.78 11.58
C ALA A 104 -3.82 -13.07 10.35
N ILE A 105 -2.94 -12.43 9.58
CA ILE A 105 -3.28 -11.86 8.27
C ILE A 105 -2.32 -12.46 7.23
N ASP A 106 -2.88 -13.13 6.23
CA ASP A 106 -2.16 -13.71 5.10
C ASP A 106 -2.42 -12.84 3.85
N GLY A 107 -1.52 -11.88 3.61
CA GLY A 107 -1.65 -10.91 2.54
C GLY A 107 -2.87 -9.98 2.72
N ALA A 108 -3.91 -10.20 1.92
CA ALA A 108 -5.17 -9.45 1.97
C ALA A 108 -6.32 -10.26 2.64
N THR A 109 -6.01 -11.42 3.21
CA THR A 109 -6.99 -12.33 3.82
C THR A 109 -6.73 -12.44 5.32
N ALA A 110 -7.73 -12.12 6.14
CA ALA A 110 -7.70 -12.32 7.58
C ALA A 110 -7.94 -13.80 7.91
N VAL A 111 -7.05 -14.41 8.68
CA VAL A 111 -7.28 -15.73 9.27
C VAL A 111 -7.98 -15.51 10.60
N VAL A 112 -9.14 -16.14 10.77
CA VAL A 112 -10.00 -15.92 11.93
C VAL A 112 -10.31 -17.21 12.68
N ALA A 113 -10.49 -17.08 13.99
CA ALA A 113 -10.97 -18.15 14.86
C ALA A 113 -12.25 -17.69 15.59
N PRO A 114 -13.18 -18.60 15.92
CA PRO A 114 -14.31 -18.29 16.77
C PRO A 114 -13.82 -17.77 18.12
N VAL A 115 -14.42 -16.68 18.63
CA VAL A 115 -14.17 -16.23 20.00
C VAL A 115 -14.74 -17.29 20.94
N THR A 116 -13.88 -18.19 21.41
CA THR A 116 -14.28 -19.20 22.38
C THR A 116 -14.37 -18.47 23.72
N LEU A 117 -15.58 -18.10 24.13
CA LEU A 117 -15.81 -17.57 25.47
C LEU A 117 -15.36 -18.65 26.46
N PRO A 118 -14.46 -18.35 27.43
CA PRO A 118 -14.17 -19.31 28.48
C PRO A 118 -15.48 -19.72 29.16
N PRO A 119 -15.67 -21.00 29.51
CA PRO A 119 -16.88 -21.45 30.18
C PRO A 119 -17.08 -20.59 31.42
N GLN A 120 -18.17 -19.81 31.43
CA GLN A 120 -18.56 -19.02 32.58
C GLN A 120 -18.70 -19.99 33.76
N PRO A 121 -17.95 -19.83 34.87
CA PRO A 121 -18.21 -20.63 36.05
C PRO A 121 -19.64 -20.33 36.51
N LEU A 122 -20.49 -21.35 36.49
CA LEU A 122 -21.86 -21.28 36.97
C LEU A 122 -21.85 -20.80 38.44
N PRO A 123 -22.68 -19.82 38.82
CA PRO A 123 -22.85 -19.43 40.22
C PRO A 123 -23.53 -20.54 41.05
#